data_AF-A0A3P9A4S5-F1
#
_entry.id   AF-A0A3P9A4S5-F1
#
_cell.length_a   1.000
_cell.length_b   1.000
_cell.length_c   1.000
_cell.angle_alpha   90.00
_cell.angle_beta   90.00
_cell.angle_gamma   90.00
#
_symmetry.space_group_name_H-M   'P 1'
#
loop_
_entity.id
_entity.type
_entity.pdbx_description
1 polymer ?
#
loop_
_entity_poly.entity_id
_entity_poly.type
_entity_poly.pdbx_seq_one_letter_code
_entity_poly.pdbx_strand_id
1 'polypeptide(L)'
;MEDFNNAQYCFQDRNTSCRKTSISTSIYITLYIFFSLISAVTVFLNLLVIISISHFKHLQTPTNLLILSLAVSDLLVGLIVIPAMTVAIMETCWVLGRYFCALLLYIHFLCCTSSLGNLILISIDRYVAVCLPLFYHSRITIARIKFCIFITWGCCIMYDAVLIKSYVNVKVPSGCFEECYFFEGDFLVSIIDFVISLFVPCSIIVILYFKIFVVARSQARKIFFKGAATLSGIKIVQASKSERKAAKTLGIVVFNYLLCWNPFLYIFCILFSSGNLTLVISAFLPLVNAFINPIVYALFYPWFKVTAKRIIHLMF
;
A
#
# COMPACT_ATOMS: atom_id res chain seq x y z
N MET A 1 38.01 -9.61 37.97
CA MET A 1 36.88 -9.91 38.88
C MET A 1 35.64 -9.39 38.17
N GLU A 2 34.66 -10.24 38.00
CA GLU A 2 33.69 -10.27 36.90
C GLU A 2 32.82 -9.02 36.77
N ASP A 3 32.80 -8.41 35.58
CA ASP A 3 31.72 -7.52 35.15
C ASP A 3 30.46 -8.38 34.92
N PHE A 4 29.62 -8.47 35.96
CA PHE A 4 28.25 -8.97 35.82
C PHE A 4 27.51 -8.06 34.83
N ASN A 5 27.43 -8.50 33.58
CA ASN A 5 26.50 -7.98 32.59
C ASN A 5 25.07 -8.14 33.15
N ASN A 6 24.54 -7.10 33.81
CA ASN A 6 23.14 -7.01 34.20
C ASN A 6 22.27 -6.95 32.93
N ALA A 7 21.98 -8.11 32.33
CA ALA A 7 21.02 -8.21 31.25
C ALA A 7 19.64 -7.80 31.78
N GLN A 8 19.16 -6.63 31.36
CA GLN A 8 17.84 -6.15 31.75
C GLN A 8 16.79 -6.82 30.85
N TYR A 9 15.89 -7.59 31.45
CA TYR A 9 14.81 -8.28 30.76
C TYR A 9 13.53 -7.43 30.78
N CYS A 10 12.64 -7.64 29.80
CA CYS A 10 11.34 -6.95 29.72
C CYS A 10 10.41 -7.26 30.90
N PHE A 11 10.37 -8.52 31.35
CA PHE A 11 9.55 -9.00 32.45
C PHE A 11 10.39 -9.89 33.36
N GLN A 12 10.66 -9.44 34.59
CA GLN A 12 11.50 -10.18 35.54
C GLN A 12 10.84 -11.46 36.09
N ASP A 13 9.51 -11.55 36.07
CA ASP A 13 8.74 -12.67 36.63
C ASP A 13 8.50 -13.83 35.65
N ARG A 14 9.07 -13.80 34.43
CA ARG A 14 8.91 -14.86 33.42
C ARG A 14 10.27 -15.41 32.99
N ASN A 15 10.43 -16.74 33.09
CA ASN A 15 11.66 -17.48 32.75
C ASN A 15 12.10 -17.36 31.26
N THR A 16 11.26 -16.79 30.39
CA THR A 16 11.51 -16.61 28.94
C THR A 16 11.26 -15.17 28.49
N SER A 17 11.72 -14.17 29.25
CA SER A 17 11.59 -12.76 28.83
C SER A 17 12.68 -12.36 27.84
N CYS A 18 12.37 -11.42 26.94
CA CYS A 18 13.36 -10.84 26.04
C CYS A 18 14.37 -9.96 26.76
N ARG A 19 15.60 -10.00 26.26
CA ARG A 19 16.68 -9.10 26.66
C ARG A 19 16.44 -7.75 26.00
N LYS A 20 16.53 -6.66 26.77
CA LYS A 20 16.50 -5.32 26.21
C LYS A 20 17.75 -5.07 25.38
N THR A 21 17.55 -4.71 24.12
CA THR A 21 18.62 -4.29 23.21
C THR A 21 18.84 -2.80 23.37
N SER A 22 20.08 -2.38 23.63
CA SER A 22 20.43 -0.96 23.79
C SER A 22 20.85 -0.35 22.45
N ILE A 23 19.93 0.36 21.80
CA ILE A 23 20.25 1.26 20.67
C ILE A 23 20.81 2.57 21.26
N SER A 24 21.78 3.21 20.58
CA SER A 24 22.27 4.51 21.05
C SER A 24 21.13 5.54 21.05
N THR A 25 21.05 6.35 22.10
CA THR A 25 19.95 7.31 22.30
C THR A 25 19.77 8.23 21.09
N SER A 26 20.86 8.68 20.48
CA SER A 26 20.81 9.54 19.29
C SER A 26 20.20 8.85 18.08
N ILE A 27 20.54 7.56 17.83
CA ILE A 27 19.95 6.78 16.74
C ILE A 27 18.47 6.52 17.03
N TYR A 28 18.13 6.17 18.27
CA TYR A 28 16.76 5.95 18.70
C TYR A 28 15.88 7.17 18.43
N ILE A 29 16.27 8.35 18.93
CA ILE A 29 15.52 9.60 18.75
C ILE A 29 15.39 9.96 17.28
N THR A 30 16.48 9.82 16.50
CA THR A 30 16.48 10.18 15.07
C THR A 30 15.50 9.31 14.27
N LEU A 31 15.54 7.99 14.45
CA LEU A 31 14.65 7.06 13.74
C LEU A 31 13.19 7.26 14.16
N TYR A 32 12.94 7.47 15.45
CA TYR A 32 11.58 7.69 15.96
C TYR A 32 10.95 8.96 15.37
N ILE A 33 11.70 10.07 15.33
CA ILE A 33 11.25 11.32 14.69
C ILE A 33 11.03 11.09 13.19
N PHE A 34 11.96 10.41 12.52
CA PHE A 34 11.88 10.15 11.08
C PHE A 34 10.61 9.36 10.70
N PHE A 35 10.34 8.24 11.36
CA PHE A 35 9.15 7.44 11.07
C PHE A 35 7.85 8.13 11.49
N SER A 36 7.86 8.89 12.60
CA SER A 36 6.71 9.71 13.01
C SER A 36 6.37 10.79 11.98
N LEU A 37 7.38 11.42 11.39
CA LEU A 37 7.20 12.39 10.32
C LEU A 37 6.62 11.73 9.06
N ILE A 38 7.11 10.55 8.67
CA ILE A 38 6.55 9.79 7.54
C ILE A 38 5.09 9.45 7.79
N SER A 39 4.74 8.97 8.98
CA SER A 39 3.35 8.69 9.38
C SER A 39 2.48 9.94 9.25
N ALA A 40 2.89 11.07 9.85
CA ALA A 40 2.14 12.32 9.82
C ALA A 40 1.90 12.83 8.38
N VAL A 41 2.93 12.80 7.52
CA VAL A 41 2.81 13.22 6.13
C VAL A 41 1.92 12.26 5.33
N THR A 42 2.05 10.94 5.56
CA THR A 42 1.20 9.92 4.92
C THR A 42 -0.28 10.15 5.25
N VAL A 43 -0.59 10.39 6.52
CA VAL A 43 -1.95 10.70 6.99
C VAL A 43 -2.46 11.97 6.34
N PHE A 44 -1.67 13.05 6.41
CA PHE A 44 -2.06 14.35 5.87
C PHE A 44 -2.36 14.30 4.36
N LEU A 45 -1.46 13.72 3.57
CA LEU A 45 -1.61 13.69 2.11
C LEU A 45 -2.76 12.77 1.66
N ASN A 46 -2.95 11.61 2.29
CA ASN A 46 -4.08 10.73 1.97
C ASN A 46 -5.41 11.34 2.41
N LEU A 47 -5.45 12.05 3.54
CA LEU A 47 -6.63 12.80 3.95
C LEU A 47 -6.99 13.89 2.93
N LEU A 48 -6.00 14.62 2.41
CA LEU A 48 -6.23 15.61 1.33
C LEU A 48 -6.79 14.97 0.06
N VAL A 49 -6.35 13.77 -0.31
CA VAL A 49 -6.90 13.02 -1.45
C VAL A 49 -8.37 12.66 -1.19
N ILE A 50 -8.67 12.11 -0.01
CA ILE A 50 -10.03 11.72 0.38
C ILE A 50 -10.96 12.94 0.39
N ILE A 51 -10.55 14.05 1.02
CA ILE A 51 -11.34 15.29 1.07
C ILE A 51 -11.53 15.85 -0.34
N SER A 52 -10.48 15.89 -1.17
CA SER A 52 -10.57 16.40 -2.55
C SER A 52 -11.63 15.66 -3.35
N ILE A 53 -11.61 14.33 -3.35
CA ILE A 53 -12.53 13.54 -4.19
C ILE A 53 -13.95 13.53 -3.58
N SER A 54 -14.07 13.48 -2.25
CA SER A 54 -15.36 13.48 -1.56
C SER A 54 -16.10 14.82 -1.71
N HIS A 55 -15.38 15.94 -1.54
CA HIS A 55 -15.97 17.28 -1.53
C HIS A 55 -16.38 17.74 -2.94
N PHE A 56 -15.53 17.52 -3.94
CA PHE A 56 -15.77 18.02 -5.30
C PHE A 56 -16.49 16.97 -6.15
N LYS A 57 -17.84 17.09 -6.25
CA LYS A 57 -18.69 16.16 -7.02
C LYS A 57 -18.22 15.87 -8.45
N HIS A 58 -17.67 16.87 -9.15
CA HIS A 58 -17.15 16.69 -10.52
C HIS A 58 -15.93 15.76 -10.61
N LEU A 59 -15.24 15.51 -9.49
CA LEU A 59 -14.13 14.56 -9.39
C LEU A 59 -14.58 13.14 -9.10
N GLN A 60 -15.86 12.86 -8.84
CA GLN A 60 -16.36 11.53 -8.48
C GLN A 60 -16.52 10.63 -9.72
N THR A 61 -15.43 10.44 -10.46
CA THR A 61 -15.35 9.52 -11.60
C THR A 61 -15.05 8.10 -11.12
N PRO A 62 -15.33 7.06 -11.92
CA PRO A 62 -15.01 5.66 -11.59
C PRO A 62 -13.56 5.47 -11.09
N THR A 63 -12.58 6.00 -11.82
CA THR A 63 -11.16 5.92 -11.46
C THR A 63 -10.84 6.66 -10.17
N ASN A 64 -11.40 7.84 -9.96
CA ASN A 64 -11.13 8.62 -8.75
C ASN A 64 -11.77 7.98 -7.51
N LEU A 65 -12.89 7.25 -7.65
CA LEU A 65 -13.44 6.47 -6.54
C LEU A 65 -12.53 5.31 -6.13
N LEU A 66 -11.85 4.67 -7.10
CA LEU A 66 -10.83 3.67 -6.80
C LEU A 66 -9.59 4.29 -6.12
N ILE A 67 -9.16 5.47 -6.58
CA ILE A 67 -8.08 6.24 -5.92
C ILE A 67 -8.48 6.64 -4.49
N LEU A 68 -9.73 7.04 -4.27
CA LEU A 68 -10.24 7.35 -2.93
C LEU A 68 -10.22 6.11 -2.03
N SER A 69 -10.66 4.95 -2.53
CA SER A 69 -10.61 3.68 -1.79
C SER A 69 -9.18 3.28 -1.43
N LEU A 70 -8.24 3.45 -2.37
CA LEU A 70 -6.81 3.24 -2.11
C LEU A 70 -6.28 4.21 -1.04
N ALA A 71 -6.65 5.49 -1.10
CA ALA A 71 -6.26 6.50 -0.11
C ALA A 71 -6.82 6.21 1.30
N VAL A 72 -7.99 5.57 1.41
CA VAL A 72 -8.54 5.12 2.70
C VAL A 72 -7.65 4.02 3.30
N SER A 73 -7.21 3.05 2.49
CA SER A 73 -6.26 2.02 2.95
C SER A 73 -4.93 2.65 3.37
N ASP A 74 -4.37 3.53 2.54
CA ASP A 74 -3.09 4.20 2.83
C ASP A 74 -3.17 5.14 4.05
N LEU A 75 -4.34 5.73 4.32
CA LEU A 75 -4.60 6.50 5.55
C LEU A 75 -4.51 5.61 6.79
N LEU A 76 -5.09 4.41 6.75
CA LEU A 76 -5.00 3.44 7.85
C LEU A 76 -3.56 2.96 8.07
N VAL A 77 -2.80 2.79 6.99
CA VAL A 77 -1.35 2.50 7.08
C VAL A 77 -0.64 3.63 7.81
N GLY A 78 -0.86 4.88 7.41
CA GLY A 78 -0.26 6.04 8.05
C GLY A 78 -0.64 6.20 9.52
N LEU A 79 -1.91 5.98 9.86
CA LEU A 79 -2.47 6.23 11.20
C LEU A 79 -2.16 5.13 12.21
N ILE A 80 -2.16 3.86 11.76
CA ILE A 80 -2.10 2.69 12.65
C ILE A 80 -0.83 1.89 12.38
N VAL A 81 -0.60 1.49 11.14
CA VAL A 81 0.45 0.51 10.81
C VAL A 81 1.85 1.11 10.98
N ILE A 82 2.12 2.31 10.45
CA ILE A 82 3.46 2.93 10.57
C ILE A 82 3.82 3.19 12.05
N PRO A 83 2.96 3.78 12.89
CA PRO A 83 3.26 3.93 14.32
C PRO A 83 3.46 2.59 15.03
N ALA A 84 2.60 1.60 14.76
CA ALA A 84 2.73 0.26 15.32
C ALA A 84 4.05 -0.41 14.94
N MET A 85 4.42 -0.35 13.65
CA MET A 85 5.69 -0.89 13.13
C MET A 85 6.91 -0.09 13.60
N THR A 86 6.74 1.19 13.93
CA THR A 86 7.80 1.98 14.56
C THR A 86 8.05 1.49 15.98
N VAL A 87 7.00 1.38 16.79
CA VAL A 87 7.11 0.85 18.16
C VAL A 87 7.65 -0.59 18.14
N ALA A 88 7.16 -1.41 17.22
CA ALA A 88 7.62 -2.79 16.99
C ALA A 88 9.13 -2.94 16.86
N ILE A 89 9.74 -2.05 16.08
CA ILE A 89 11.16 -2.12 15.72
C ILE A 89 12.03 -1.44 16.78
N MET A 90 11.51 -0.39 17.42
CA MET A 90 12.26 0.43 18.36
C MET A 90 12.15 -0.08 19.79
N GLU A 91 11.03 -0.71 20.16
CA GLU A 91 10.77 -1.25 21.48
C GLU A 91 10.92 -2.77 21.50
N THR A 92 11.74 -3.27 22.42
CA THR A 92 11.95 -4.72 22.60
C THR A 92 10.85 -5.37 23.45
N CYS A 93 10.16 -4.57 24.25
CA CYS A 93 9.16 -5.03 25.20
C CYS A 93 7.75 -4.66 24.73
N TRP A 94 6.91 -5.66 24.47
CA TRP A 94 5.52 -5.41 24.12
C TRP A 94 4.62 -5.44 25.36
N VAL A 95 4.12 -4.27 25.75
CA VAL A 95 3.29 -4.11 26.97
C VAL A 95 1.78 -4.05 26.68
N LEU A 96 1.37 -3.88 25.42
CA LEU A 96 -0.03 -3.72 25.02
C LEU A 96 -0.82 -5.05 24.96
N GLY A 97 -0.14 -6.18 25.18
CA GLY A 97 -0.74 -7.50 25.26
C GLY A 97 -1.03 -8.16 23.90
N ARG A 98 -1.37 -9.45 23.96
CA ARG A 98 -1.50 -10.35 22.80
C ARG A 98 -2.61 -9.99 21.82
N TYR A 99 -3.75 -9.51 22.31
CA TYR A 99 -4.90 -9.19 21.44
C TYR A 99 -4.63 -7.94 20.60
N PHE A 100 -3.94 -6.95 21.17
CA PHE A 100 -3.56 -5.74 20.46
C PHE A 100 -2.51 -6.04 19.38
N CYS A 101 -1.56 -6.92 19.67
CA CYS A 101 -0.63 -7.47 18.67
C CYS A 101 -1.37 -8.10 17.47
N ALA A 102 -2.27 -9.06 17.74
CA ALA A 102 -3.05 -9.73 16.69
C ALA A 102 -3.89 -8.74 15.85
N LEU A 103 -4.48 -7.75 16.51
CA LEU A 103 -5.25 -6.69 15.86
C LEU A 103 -4.37 -5.84 14.93
N LEU A 104 -3.17 -5.46 15.35
CA LEU A 104 -2.26 -4.66 14.52
C LEU A 104 -1.77 -5.43 13.30
N LEU A 105 -1.47 -6.72 13.44
CA LEU A 105 -1.12 -7.59 12.31
C LEU A 105 -2.30 -7.74 11.35
N TYR A 106 -3.51 -7.95 11.88
CA TYR A 106 -4.72 -8.02 11.07
C TYR A 106 -4.94 -6.74 10.27
N ILE A 107 -4.81 -5.57 10.91
CA ILE A 107 -4.96 -4.27 10.24
C ILE A 107 -3.86 -4.09 9.19
N HIS A 108 -2.63 -4.51 9.47
CA HIS A 108 -1.53 -4.48 8.51
C HIS A 108 -1.88 -5.29 7.26
N PHE A 109 -2.22 -6.58 7.40
CA PHE A 109 -2.60 -7.43 6.26
C PHE A 109 -3.80 -6.88 5.49
N LEU A 110 -4.84 -6.43 6.20
CA LEU A 110 -6.03 -5.83 5.60
C LEU A 110 -5.69 -4.60 4.74
N CYS A 111 -4.81 -3.72 5.20
CA CYS A 111 -4.39 -2.56 4.41
C CYS A 111 -3.60 -2.99 3.17
N CYS A 112 -2.76 -4.02 3.29
CA CYS A 112 -1.95 -4.51 2.16
C CYS A 112 -2.83 -5.17 1.09
N THR A 113 -3.68 -6.11 1.49
CA THR A 113 -4.57 -6.84 0.57
C THR A 113 -5.59 -5.91 -0.07
N SER A 114 -6.16 -4.96 0.68
CA SER A 114 -7.10 -3.98 0.14
C SER A 114 -6.43 -2.99 -0.81
N SER A 115 -5.23 -2.48 -0.49
CA SER A 115 -4.43 -1.65 -1.41
C SER A 115 -4.17 -2.38 -2.74
N LEU A 116 -3.74 -3.64 -2.68
CA LEU A 116 -3.49 -4.46 -3.86
C LEU A 116 -4.75 -4.71 -4.69
N GLY A 117 -5.86 -5.05 -4.02
CA GLY A 117 -7.16 -5.22 -4.67
C GLY A 117 -7.62 -3.96 -5.41
N ASN A 118 -7.45 -2.79 -4.79
CA ASN A 118 -7.72 -1.51 -5.43
C ASN A 118 -6.82 -1.26 -6.65
N LEU A 119 -5.53 -1.61 -6.57
CA LEU A 119 -4.61 -1.50 -7.71
C LEU A 119 -4.99 -2.42 -8.88
N ILE A 120 -5.47 -3.63 -8.61
CA ILE A 120 -6.02 -4.51 -9.65
C ILE A 120 -7.23 -3.85 -10.31
N LEU A 121 -8.17 -3.33 -9.52
CA LEU A 121 -9.36 -2.64 -10.06
C LEU A 121 -8.97 -1.41 -10.89
N ILE A 122 -7.98 -0.62 -10.45
CA ILE A 122 -7.42 0.51 -11.20
C ILE A 122 -6.83 0.02 -12.53
N SER A 123 -6.10 -1.09 -12.50
CA SER A 123 -5.49 -1.70 -13.70
C SER A 123 -6.56 -2.14 -14.71
N ILE A 124 -7.66 -2.76 -14.23
CA ILE A 124 -8.80 -3.17 -15.07
C ILE A 124 -9.51 -1.94 -15.64
N ASP A 125 -9.81 -0.94 -14.82
CA ASP A 125 -10.43 0.32 -15.25
C ASP A 125 -9.62 0.97 -16.39
N ARG A 126 -8.30 1.09 -16.21
CA ARG A 126 -7.39 1.63 -17.23
C ARG A 126 -7.30 0.75 -18.47
N TYR A 127 -7.31 -0.57 -18.30
CA TYR A 127 -7.33 -1.50 -19.42
C TYR A 127 -8.58 -1.32 -20.27
N VAL A 128 -9.77 -1.26 -19.66
CA VAL A 128 -11.02 -1.07 -20.42
C VAL A 128 -11.04 0.32 -21.08
N ALA A 129 -10.61 1.38 -20.39
CA ALA A 129 -10.57 2.73 -20.94
C ALA A 129 -9.68 2.85 -22.19
N VAL A 130 -8.49 2.25 -22.17
CA VAL A 130 -7.50 2.38 -23.26
C VAL A 130 -7.71 1.33 -24.36
N CYS A 131 -7.99 0.08 -23.99
CA CYS A 131 -8.08 -1.04 -24.93
C CYS A 131 -9.49 -1.20 -25.52
N LEU A 132 -10.54 -0.82 -24.79
CA LEU A 132 -11.94 -1.01 -25.18
C LEU A 132 -12.77 0.29 -25.04
N PRO A 133 -12.34 1.40 -25.66
CA PRO A 133 -12.94 2.73 -25.43
C PRO A 133 -14.44 2.81 -25.74
N LEU A 134 -14.93 2.08 -26.75
CA LEU A 134 -16.34 2.07 -27.14
C LEU A 134 -17.26 1.43 -26.10
N PHE A 135 -16.72 0.49 -25.31
CA PHE A 135 -17.48 -0.21 -24.27
C PHE A 135 -17.26 0.38 -22.88
N TYR A 136 -16.36 1.35 -22.71
CA TYR A 136 -16.01 1.89 -21.40
C TYR A 136 -17.22 2.46 -20.67
N HIS A 137 -17.99 3.34 -21.31
CA HIS A 137 -19.15 3.99 -20.69
C HIS A 137 -20.31 3.02 -20.36
N SER A 138 -20.44 1.90 -21.07
CA SER A 138 -21.47 0.89 -20.80
C SER A 138 -21.02 -0.17 -19.78
N ARG A 139 -19.70 -0.40 -19.64
CA ARG A 139 -19.13 -1.40 -18.74
C ARG A 139 -18.74 -0.81 -17.38
N ILE A 140 -18.09 0.35 -17.37
CA ILE A 140 -17.57 1.01 -16.17
C ILE A 140 -18.51 2.13 -15.74
N THR A 141 -19.25 1.89 -14.65
CA THR A 141 -20.17 2.87 -14.06
C THR A 141 -19.84 3.08 -12.59
N ILE A 142 -20.22 4.24 -12.04
CA ILE A 142 -19.99 4.58 -10.62
C ILE A 142 -20.59 3.52 -9.69
N ALA A 143 -21.82 3.08 -9.96
CA ALA A 143 -22.50 2.07 -9.15
C ALA A 143 -21.74 0.73 -9.13
N ARG A 144 -21.28 0.28 -10.30
CA ARG A 144 -20.49 -0.96 -10.40
C ARG A 144 -19.16 -0.85 -9.68
N ILE A 145 -18.45 0.28 -9.80
CA ILE A 145 -17.18 0.48 -9.08
C ILE A 145 -17.38 0.50 -7.57
N LYS A 146 -18.41 1.18 -7.05
CA LYS A 146 -18.72 1.15 -5.61
C LYS A 146 -19.00 -0.27 -5.12
N PHE A 147 -19.74 -1.05 -5.91
CA PHE A 147 -20.00 -2.45 -5.62
C PHE A 147 -18.73 -3.32 -5.67
N CYS A 148 -17.87 -3.14 -6.67
CA CYS A 148 -16.56 -3.80 -6.74
C CYS A 148 -15.69 -3.48 -5.54
N ILE A 149 -15.60 -2.20 -5.14
CA ILE A 149 -14.87 -1.78 -3.93
C ILE A 149 -15.43 -2.50 -2.71
N PHE A 150 -16.75 -2.49 -2.51
CA PHE A 150 -17.39 -3.16 -1.37
C PHE A 150 -17.05 -4.65 -1.32
N ILE A 151 -17.14 -5.36 -2.46
CA ILE A 151 -16.75 -6.79 -2.54
C ILE A 151 -15.28 -6.95 -2.21
N THR A 152 -14.39 -6.14 -2.78
CA THR A 152 -12.94 -6.24 -2.54
C THR A 152 -12.63 -6.11 -1.05
N TRP A 153 -13.17 -5.10 -0.36
CA TRP A 153 -12.98 -4.94 1.07
C TRP A 153 -13.54 -6.14 1.87
N GLY A 154 -14.73 -6.63 1.53
CA GLY A 154 -15.31 -7.81 2.17
C GLY A 154 -14.46 -9.07 2.00
N CYS A 155 -13.93 -9.30 0.79
CA CYS A 155 -13.03 -10.42 0.52
C CYS A 155 -11.72 -10.30 1.30
N CYS A 156 -11.11 -9.11 1.37
CA CYS A 156 -9.90 -8.86 2.16
C CYS A 156 -10.15 -9.13 3.65
N ILE A 157 -11.21 -8.54 4.22
CA ILE A 157 -11.61 -8.73 5.63
C ILE A 157 -11.74 -10.21 5.98
N MET A 158 -12.42 -10.98 5.12
CA MET A 158 -12.64 -12.41 5.33
C MET A 158 -11.34 -13.21 5.18
N TYR A 159 -10.57 -12.94 4.13
CA TYR A 159 -9.31 -13.63 3.85
C TYR A 159 -8.30 -13.44 4.99
N ASP A 160 -8.08 -12.19 5.40
CA ASP A 160 -7.10 -11.85 6.45
C ASP A 160 -7.54 -12.37 7.83
N ALA A 161 -8.85 -12.51 8.08
CA ALA A 161 -9.35 -13.10 9.31
C ALA A 161 -9.03 -14.61 9.39
N VAL A 162 -9.14 -15.32 8.27
CA VAL A 162 -8.71 -16.73 8.16
C VAL A 162 -7.20 -16.84 8.31
N LEU A 163 -6.47 -15.93 7.68
CA LEU A 163 -5.01 -15.90 7.69
C LEU A 163 -4.44 -15.71 9.10
N ILE A 164 -4.95 -14.72 9.84
CA ILE A 164 -4.51 -14.45 11.23
C ILE A 164 -4.78 -15.62 12.16
N LYS A 165 -5.88 -16.36 11.97
CA LYS A 165 -6.15 -17.57 12.75
C LYS A 165 -5.08 -18.64 12.55
N SER A 166 -4.49 -18.73 11.36
CA SER A 166 -3.45 -19.70 11.02
C SER A 166 -2.05 -19.29 11.51
N TYR A 167 -1.78 -17.99 11.60
CA TYR A 167 -0.46 -17.47 12.01
C TYR A 167 -0.35 -17.12 13.49
N VAL A 168 -1.43 -16.69 14.13
CA VAL A 168 -1.39 -16.18 15.50
C VAL A 168 -1.94 -17.23 16.46
N ASN A 169 -1.04 -17.91 17.17
CA ASN A 169 -1.43 -18.75 18.30
C ASN A 169 -1.60 -17.91 19.58
N VAL A 170 -2.81 -17.36 19.77
CA VAL A 170 -3.16 -16.50 20.93
C VAL A 170 -2.95 -17.20 22.30
N LYS A 171 -2.69 -18.51 22.32
CA LYS A 171 -2.38 -19.27 23.54
C LYS A 171 -0.95 -19.08 24.03
N VAL A 172 -0.02 -18.62 23.20
CA VAL A 172 1.38 -18.38 23.59
C VAL A 172 1.48 -17.01 24.29
N PRO A 173 2.04 -16.93 25.51
CA PRO A 173 2.07 -15.70 26.27
C PRO A 173 3.21 -14.80 25.79
N SER A 174 2.96 -13.92 24.81
CA SER A 174 4.04 -13.03 24.34
C SER A 174 4.45 -12.04 25.41
N GLY A 175 5.72 -12.13 25.84
CA GLY A 175 6.41 -11.11 26.63
C GLY A 175 7.34 -10.25 25.76
N CYS A 176 7.47 -10.61 24.48
CA CYS A 176 8.38 -10.02 23.53
C CYS A 176 7.64 -9.51 22.30
N PHE A 177 8.11 -8.41 21.72
CA PHE A 177 7.55 -7.96 20.45
C PHE A 177 7.90 -8.90 19.29
N GLU A 178 9.10 -9.49 19.28
CA GLU A 178 9.52 -10.41 18.21
C GLU A 178 8.59 -11.62 18.06
N GLU A 179 7.99 -12.10 19.16
CA GLU A 179 6.99 -13.18 19.18
C GLU A 179 5.63 -12.78 18.57
N CYS A 180 5.36 -11.47 18.45
CA CYS A 180 4.19 -10.96 17.75
C CYS A 180 4.37 -11.04 16.22
N TYR A 181 5.58 -10.77 15.74
CA TYR A 181 5.84 -10.57 14.31
C TYR A 181 6.42 -11.82 13.62
N PHE A 182 7.02 -12.74 14.37
CA PHE A 182 7.52 -14.00 13.82
C PHE A 182 6.39 -15.01 13.63
N PHE A 183 6.24 -15.43 12.39
CA PHE A 183 5.25 -16.40 11.94
C PHE A 183 5.59 -17.79 12.46
N GLU A 184 4.90 -18.27 13.49
CA GLU A 184 4.80 -19.72 13.80
C GLU A 184 3.81 -20.42 12.85
N GLY A 185 3.65 -19.92 11.62
CA GLY A 185 2.76 -20.48 10.62
C GLY A 185 3.39 -21.69 9.92
N ASP A 186 2.55 -22.64 9.53
CA ASP A 186 2.92 -23.73 8.62
C ASP A 186 3.54 -23.13 7.34
N PHE A 187 4.75 -23.58 7.00
CA PHE A 187 5.48 -23.16 5.81
C PHE A 187 4.63 -23.23 4.53
N LEU A 188 3.72 -24.21 4.44
CA LEU A 188 2.80 -24.34 3.32
C LEU A 188 1.78 -23.19 3.26
N VAL A 189 1.24 -22.76 4.41
CA VAL A 189 0.31 -21.62 4.48
C VAL A 189 1.01 -20.34 4.02
N SER A 190 2.26 -20.14 4.42
CA SER A 190 3.09 -19.00 4.00
C SER A 190 3.35 -18.97 2.50
N ILE A 191 3.64 -20.12 1.88
CA ILE A 191 3.80 -20.20 0.43
C ILE A 191 2.48 -19.89 -0.28
N ILE A 192 1.37 -20.48 0.20
CA ILE A 192 0.05 -20.29 -0.41
C ILE A 192 -0.37 -18.82 -0.33
N ASP A 193 -0.20 -18.18 0.82
CA ASP A 193 -0.46 -16.76 1.03
C ASP A 193 0.42 -15.90 0.11
N PHE A 194 1.73 -16.15 0.06
CA PHE A 194 2.62 -15.44 -0.85
C PHE A 194 2.18 -15.53 -2.33
N VAL A 195 1.73 -16.70 -2.77
CA VAL A 195 1.25 -16.89 -4.15
C VAL A 195 -0.05 -16.12 -4.39
N ILE A 196 -1.02 -16.23 -3.48
CA ILE A 196 -2.36 -15.65 -3.63
C ILE A 196 -2.36 -14.13 -3.41
N SER A 197 -1.66 -13.66 -2.39
CA SER A 197 -1.67 -12.28 -1.91
C SER A 197 -0.61 -11.41 -2.58
N LEU A 198 0.35 -11.98 -3.31
CA LEU A 198 1.39 -11.20 -3.99
C LEU A 198 1.62 -11.65 -5.43
N PHE A 199 2.00 -12.91 -5.68
CA PHE A 199 2.45 -13.33 -7.01
C PHE A 199 1.35 -13.26 -8.09
N VAL A 200 0.18 -13.83 -7.82
CA VAL A 200 -0.95 -13.85 -8.76
C VAL A 200 -1.47 -12.43 -9.04
N PRO A 201 -1.77 -11.58 -8.04
CA PRO A 201 -2.18 -10.20 -8.25
C PRO A 201 -1.16 -9.37 -9.06
N CYS A 202 0.13 -9.46 -8.71
CA CYS A 202 1.17 -8.72 -9.41
C CYS A 202 1.30 -9.15 -10.86
N SER A 203 1.17 -10.45 -11.15
CA SER A 203 1.18 -10.99 -12.51
C SER A 203 0.01 -10.44 -13.34
N ILE A 204 -1.19 -10.40 -12.78
CA ILE A 204 -2.37 -9.81 -13.41
C ILE A 204 -2.11 -8.35 -13.77
N ILE A 205 -1.61 -7.56 -12.82
CA ILE A 205 -1.31 -6.15 -13.02
C ILE A 205 -0.28 -5.96 -14.15
N VAL A 206 0.83 -6.70 -14.11
CA VAL A 206 1.89 -6.61 -15.13
C VAL A 206 1.34 -6.95 -16.53
N ILE A 207 0.53 -8.01 -16.65
CA ILE A 207 -0.08 -8.42 -17.93
C ILE A 207 -1.03 -7.33 -18.45
N LEU A 208 -1.87 -6.75 -17.58
CA LEU A 208 -2.79 -5.68 -17.99
C LEU A 208 -2.05 -4.44 -18.48
N TYR A 209 -1.01 -3.99 -17.75
CA TYR A 209 -0.21 -2.83 -18.14
C TYR A 209 0.61 -3.07 -19.40
N PHE A 210 1.12 -4.28 -19.60
CA PHE A 210 1.77 -4.66 -20.85
C PHE A 210 0.80 -4.52 -22.04
N LYS A 211 -0.43 -5.03 -21.92
CA LYS A 211 -1.47 -4.89 -22.95
C LYS A 211 -1.82 -3.41 -23.20
N ILE A 212 -1.98 -2.61 -22.14
CA ILE A 212 -2.22 -1.16 -22.24
C ILE A 212 -1.09 -0.49 -23.03
N PHE A 213 0.16 -0.79 -22.71
CA PHE A 213 1.33 -0.23 -23.37
C PHE A 213 1.35 -0.55 -24.88
N VAL A 214 1.10 -1.81 -25.24
CA VAL A 214 1.05 -2.26 -26.64
C VAL A 214 -0.03 -1.51 -27.42
N VAL A 215 -1.25 -1.42 -26.87
CA VAL A 215 -2.36 -0.72 -27.53
C VAL A 215 -2.08 0.78 -27.62
N ALA A 216 -1.60 1.42 -26.55
CA ALA A 216 -1.27 2.84 -26.54
C ALA A 216 -0.18 3.18 -27.58
N ARG A 217 0.84 2.32 -27.74
CA ARG A 217 1.86 2.47 -28.77
C ARG A 217 1.30 2.27 -30.18
N SER A 218 0.37 1.34 -30.36
CA SER A 218 -0.33 1.14 -31.64
C SER A 218 -1.16 2.35 -32.04
N GLN A 219 -1.94 2.90 -31.10
CA GLN A 219 -2.74 4.13 -31.31
C GLN A 219 -1.84 5.32 -31.64
N ALA A 220 -0.75 5.53 -30.90
CA ALA A 220 0.20 6.62 -31.16
C ALA A 220 0.81 6.55 -32.57
N ARG A 221 1.15 5.35 -33.06
CA ARG A 221 1.63 5.15 -34.43
C ARG A 221 0.54 5.53 -35.45
N LYS A 222 -0.69 5.04 -35.28
CA LYS A 222 -1.80 5.35 -36.19
C LYS A 222 -2.11 6.86 -36.28
N ILE A 223 -1.97 7.59 -35.18
CA ILE A 223 -2.15 9.06 -35.14
C ILE A 223 -1.01 9.78 -35.87
N PHE A 224 0.23 9.28 -35.77
CA PHE A 224 1.36 9.85 -36.51
C PHE A 224 1.22 9.66 -38.03
N PHE A 225 0.67 8.52 -38.47
CA PHE A 225 0.48 8.23 -39.90
C PHE A 225 -0.80 8.83 -40.52
N LYS A 226 -1.87 9.03 -39.74
CA LYS A 226 -3.08 9.73 -40.19
C LYS A 226 -3.04 11.17 -39.66
N GLY A 227 -2.42 12.08 -40.41
CA GLY A 227 -2.44 13.52 -40.13
C GLY A 227 -3.86 13.97 -39.77
N ALA A 228 -3.99 14.71 -38.67
CA ALA A 228 -5.26 15.09 -38.06
C ALA A 228 -6.06 16.09 -38.93
N ALA A 229 -6.64 15.62 -40.03
CA ALA A 229 -7.30 16.47 -41.02
C ALA A 229 -8.80 16.75 -40.75
N THR A 230 -9.39 16.18 -39.69
CA THR A 230 -10.82 16.40 -39.35
C THR A 230 -11.01 16.84 -37.89
N LEU A 231 -11.94 17.77 -37.67
CA LEU A 231 -12.26 18.34 -36.34
C LEU A 231 -12.73 17.26 -35.34
N SER A 232 -13.45 16.24 -35.81
CA SER A 232 -13.83 15.05 -35.02
C SER A 232 -12.61 14.17 -34.69
N GLY A 233 -11.69 14.03 -35.64
CA GLY A 233 -10.40 13.36 -35.43
C GLY A 233 -9.54 14.04 -34.36
N ILE A 234 -9.50 15.38 -34.33
CA ILE A 234 -8.75 16.15 -33.32
C ILE A 234 -9.27 15.88 -31.90
N LYS A 235 -10.60 15.87 -31.69
CA LYS A 235 -11.20 15.55 -30.38
C LYS A 235 -10.88 14.13 -29.92
N ILE A 236 -10.94 13.15 -30.82
CA ILE A 236 -10.61 11.75 -30.52
C ILE A 236 -9.12 11.61 -30.18
N VAL A 237 -8.24 12.30 -30.91
CA VAL A 237 -6.79 12.32 -30.64
C VAL A 237 -6.49 12.94 -29.27
N GLN A 238 -7.17 14.03 -28.91
CA GLN A 238 -6.99 14.70 -27.62
C GLN A 238 -7.46 13.82 -26.45
N ALA A 239 -8.60 13.14 -26.60
CA ALA A 239 -9.10 12.18 -25.61
C ALA A 239 -8.15 10.98 -25.44
N SER A 240 -7.63 10.42 -26.54
CA SER A 240 -6.62 9.33 -26.48
C SER A 240 -5.33 9.79 -25.77
N LYS A 241 -4.90 11.03 -26.00
CA LYS A 241 -3.72 11.62 -25.35
C LYS A 241 -3.93 11.82 -23.84
N SER A 242 -5.12 12.28 -23.41
CA SER A 242 -5.43 12.42 -21.98
C SER A 242 -5.50 11.07 -21.28
N GLU A 243 -6.12 10.06 -21.91
CA GLU A 243 -6.19 8.70 -21.36
C GLU A 243 -4.79 8.07 -21.24
N ARG A 244 -3.90 8.28 -22.23
CA ARG A 244 -2.51 7.81 -22.15
C ARG A 244 -1.73 8.48 -21.01
N LYS A 245 -1.98 9.77 -20.74
CA LYS A 245 -1.36 10.49 -19.62
C LYS A 245 -1.85 9.93 -18.29
N ALA A 246 -3.16 9.70 -18.15
CA ALA A 246 -3.75 9.09 -16.95
C ALA A 246 -3.23 7.66 -16.72
N ALA A 247 -3.18 6.83 -17.77
CA ALA A 247 -2.62 5.47 -17.70
C ALA A 247 -1.13 5.48 -17.31
N LYS A 248 -0.34 6.45 -17.78
CA LYS A 248 1.05 6.63 -17.36
C LYS A 248 1.14 6.91 -15.86
N THR A 249 0.34 7.84 -15.35
CA THR A 249 0.33 8.19 -13.92
C THR A 249 -0.01 6.98 -13.05
N LEU A 250 -1.08 6.26 -13.39
CA LEU A 250 -1.49 5.08 -12.63
C LEU A 250 -0.50 3.93 -12.80
N GLY A 251 0.20 3.85 -13.95
CA GLY A 251 1.32 2.93 -14.14
C GLY A 251 2.51 3.23 -13.23
N ILE A 252 2.76 4.50 -12.88
CA ILE A 252 3.80 4.86 -11.90
C ILE A 252 3.40 4.40 -10.50
N VAL A 253 2.14 4.59 -10.11
CA VAL A 253 1.61 4.09 -8.82
C VAL A 253 1.74 2.57 -8.73
N VAL A 254 1.37 1.87 -9.80
CA VAL A 254 1.50 0.41 -9.88
C VAL A 254 2.95 -0.04 -9.82
N PHE A 255 3.84 0.63 -10.55
CA PHE A 255 5.28 0.34 -10.51
C PHE A 255 5.86 0.56 -9.11
N ASN A 256 5.45 1.63 -8.44
CA ASN A 256 5.83 1.91 -7.05
C ASN A 256 5.43 0.76 -6.12
N TYR A 257 4.20 0.28 -6.23
CA TYR A 257 3.74 -0.87 -5.45
C TYR A 257 4.63 -2.10 -5.68
N LEU A 258 4.89 -2.46 -6.95
CA LEU A 258 5.73 -3.61 -7.29
C LEU A 258 7.18 -3.49 -6.76
N LEU A 259 7.71 -2.27 -6.71
CA LEU A 259 9.04 -2.00 -6.18
C LEU A 259 9.06 -2.12 -4.64
N CYS A 260 8.08 -1.52 -3.97
CA CYS A 260 7.94 -1.56 -2.52
C CYS A 260 7.64 -2.97 -1.99
N TRP A 261 6.89 -3.76 -2.75
CA TRP A 261 6.46 -5.13 -2.42
C TRP A 261 7.30 -6.19 -3.12
N ASN A 262 8.55 -5.89 -3.48
CA ASN A 262 9.36 -6.81 -4.26
C ASN A 262 9.59 -8.13 -3.50
N PRO A 263 9.04 -9.26 -3.98
CA PRO A 263 9.14 -10.55 -3.30
C PRO A 263 10.58 -11.04 -3.14
N PHE A 264 11.45 -10.71 -4.10
CA PHE A 264 12.85 -11.12 -4.06
C PHE A 264 13.61 -10.44 -2.95
N LEU A 265 13.27 -9.19 -2.61
CA LEU A 265 13.85 -8.51 -1.45
C LEU A 265 13.42 -9.22 -0.16
N TYR A 266 12.15 -9.60 -0.04
CA TYR A 266 11.64 -10.30 1.14
C TYR A 266 12.34 -11.67 1.35
N ILE A 267 12.40 -12.48 0.29
CA ILE A 267 13.05 -13.80 0.31
C ILE A 267 14.56 -13.68 0.57
N PHE A 268 15.23 -12.73 -0.08
CA PHE A 268 16.65 -12.47 0.13
C PHE A 268 16.95 -12.06 1.59
N CYS A 269 16.10 -11.22 2.18
CA CYS A 269 16.26 -10.77 3.56
C CYS A 269 16.15 -11.94 4.55
N ILE A 270 15.19 -12.85 4.36
CA ILE A 270 14.98 -14.01 5.23
C ILE A 270 16.10 -15.04 5.11
N LEU A 271 16.57 -15.32 3.88
CA LEU A 271 17.51 -16.41 3.62
C LEU A 271 18.99 -16.02 3.80
N PHE A 272 19.34 -14.75 3.57
CA PHE A 272 20.75 -14.35 3.43
C PHE A 272 21.18 -13.20 4.34
N SER A 273 20.29 -12.64 5.17
CA SER A 273 20.63 -11.50 6.02
C SER A 273 20.30 -11.73 7.49
N SER A 274 21.34 -11.73 8.33
CA SER A 274 21.23 -11.82 9.80
C SER A 274 21.31 -10.46 10.51
N GLY A 275 21.23 -9.35 9.76
CA GLY A 275 21.41 -8.00 10.28
C GLY A 275 20.11 -7.27 10.63
N ASN A 276 20.07 -6.62 11.79
CA ASN A 276 18.93 -5.79 12.26
C ASN A 276 18.50 -4.73 11.22
N LEU A 277 19.45 -4.14 10.49
CA LEU A 277 19.16 -3.13 9.47
C LEU A 277 18.32 -3.68 8.30
N THR A 278 18.61 -4.91 7.87
CA THR A 278 17.92 -5.53 6.75
C THR A 278 16.46 -5.86 7.09
N LEU A 279 16.21 -6.29 8.33
CA LEU A 279 14.86 -6.52 8.85
C LEU A 279 14.05 -5.21 8.93
N VAL A 280 14.68 -4.11 9.35
CA VAL A 280 14.06 -2.78 9.38
C VAL A 280 13.67 -2.34 7.97
N ILE A 281 14.58 -2.47 7.01
CA ILE A 281 14.35 -2.07 5.61
C ILE A 281 13.24 -2.93 4.99
N SER A 282 13.26 -4.24 5.19
CA SER A 282 12.24 -5.14 4.62
C SER A 282 10.85 -4.91 5.21
N ALA A 283 10.76 -4.56 6.49
CA ALA A 283 9.49 -4.22 7.15
C ALA A 283 8.96 -2.84 6.74
N PHE A 284 9.83 -1.84 6.55
CA PHE A 284 9.40 -0.47 6.23
C PHE A 284 9.18 -0.21 4.74
N LEU A 285 9.91 -0.88 3.84
CA LEU A 285 9.83 -0.64 2.40
C LEU A 285 8.40 -0.80 1.83
N PRO A 286 7.59 -1.80 2.25
CA PRO A 286 6.19 -1.90 1.85
C PRO A 286 5.34 -0.72 2.30
N LEU A 287 5.62 -0.14 3.47
CA LEU A 287 4.88 0.98 4.06
C LEU A 287 5.12 2.29 3.30
N VAL A 288 6.29 2.45 2.69
CA VAL A 288 6.63 3.61 1.85
C VAL A 288 5.68 3.74 0.65
N ASN A 289 5.05 2.64 0.21
CA ASN A 289 4.04 2.69 -0.85
C ASN A 289 2.90 3.68 -0.53
N ALA A 290 2.36 3.61 0.68
CA ALA A 290 1.26 4.47 1.13
C ALA A 290 1.65 5.95 1.17
N PHE A 291 2.94 6.24 1.41
CA PHE A 291 3.50 7.60 1.40
C PHE A 291 3.68 8.14 -0.03
N ILE A 292 4.15 7.31 -0.96
CA ILE A 292 4.47 7.75 -2.33
C ILE A 292 3.21 8.01 -3.17
N ASN A 293 2.12 7.27 -2.95
CA ASN A 293 0.91 7.36 -3.79
C ASN A 293 0.36 8.79 -3.93
N PRO A 294 0.10 9.55 -2.84
CA PRO A 294 -0.33 10.94 -2.95
C PRO A 294 0.67 11.87 -3.61
N ILE A 295 1.98 11.63 -3.48
CA ILE A 295 3.02 12.42 -4.14
C ILE A 295 2.93 12.24 -5.66
N VAL A 296 2.74 11.00 -6.12
CA VAL A 296 2.51 10.71 -7.55
C VAL A 296 1.26 11.45 -8.02
N TYR A 297 0.18 11.47 -7.23
CA TYR A 297 -1.01 12.25 -7.58
C TYR A 297 -0.74 13.74 -7.63
N ALA A 298 -0.03 14.29 -6.63
CA ALA A 298 0.36 15.70 -6.56
C ALA A 298 1.16 16.12 -7.79
N LEU A 299 2.06 15.27 -8.29
CA LEU A 299 2.89 15.62 -9.45
C LEU A 299 2.12 15.54 -10.77
N PHE A 300 1.32 14.49 -10.96
CA PHE A 300 0.79 14.14 -12.27
C PHE A 300 -0.70 14.44 -12.49
N TYR A 301 -1.51 14.61 -11.44
CA TYR A 301 -2.93 15.00 -11.56
C TYR A 301 -3.12 16.52 -11.39
N PRO A 302 -3.49 17.26 -12.46
CA PRO A 302 -3.73 18.70 -12.36
C PRO A 302 -4.89 19.05 -11.43
N TRP A 303 -5.95 18.23 -11.43
CA TRP A 303 -7.11 18.45 -10.57
C TRP A 303 -6.72 18.44 -9.09
N PHE A 304 -5.85 17.51 -8.69
CA PHE A 304 -5.45 17.36 -7.29
C PHE A 304 -4.65 18.57 -6.80
N LYS A 305 -3.76 19.14 -7.64
CA LYS A 305 -3.06 20.39 -7.33
C LYS A 305 -4.03 21.56 -7.06
N VAL A 306 -5.08 21.67 -7.87
CA VAL A 306 -6.07 22.76 -7.74
C VAL A 306 -6.93 22.56 -6.50
N THR A 307 -7.41 21.34 -6.25
CA THR A 307 -8.28 21.08 -5.10
C THR A 307 -7.52 21.10 -3.79
N ALA A 308 -6.29 20.57 -3.73
CA ALA A 308 -5.45 20.64 -2.54
C ALA A 308 -5.17 22.09 -2.16
N LYS A 309 -4.81 22.96 -3.12
CA LYS A 309 -4.64 24.41 -2.86
C LYS A 309 -5.89 25.07 -2.29
N ARG A 310 -7.06 24.77 -2.86
CA ARG A 310 -8.35 25.30 -2.38
C ARG A 310 -8.68 24.83 -0.97
N ILE A 311 -8.47 23.55 -0.68
CA ILE A 311 -8.73 22.97 0.64
C ILE A 311 -7.79 23.59 1.68
N ILE A 312 -6.51 23.71 1.38
CA ILE A 312 -5.53 24.33 2.30
C ILE A 312 -5.92 25.78 2.61
N HIS A 313 -6.32 26.56 1.60
CA HIS A 313 -6.82 27.93 1.81
C HIS A 313 -8.16 28.01 2.56
N LEU A 314 -8.95 26.93 2.59
CA LEU A 314 -10.18 26.89 3.38
C LEU A 314 -9.92 26.45 4.83
N MET A 315 -8.79 25.80 5.09
CA MET A 315 -8.40 25.28 6.41
C MET A 315 -7.51 26.26 7.21
N PHE A 316 -6.86 27.21 6.54
CA PHE A 316 -6.00 28.26 7.11
C PHE A 316 -6.41 29.61 6.56
#